data_AF-A0A0D7CLP1-F1
#
_entry.id   AF-A0A0D7CLP1-F1
#
_cell.length_a   1.000
_cell.length_b   1.000
_cell.length_c   1.000
_cell.angle_alpha   90.00
_cell.angle_beta   90.00
_cell.angle_gamma   90.00
#
_symmetry.space_group_name_H-M   'P 1'
#
loop_
_entity.id
_entity.type
_entity.pdbx_description
1 polymer ?
#
loop_
_entity_poly.entity_id
_entity_poly.type
_entity_poly.pdbx_seq_one_letter_code
_entity_poly.pdbx_strand_id
1 'polypeptide(L)'
;MLRIHFDDRDIARVQIASGPDPLWETVLALHHLTAPGGGVPVFAAWRARALGELAERQLARPARLINALAPAAGYFPDFLTPDASRDGLAAGLRALRETPRTRLTAELRRAGSAARLPRWTEAVAEGSRQPLDELAAAFQEVHRAVIAPGWTQAAATADRDRAARTRALCHGGVDAMLHSFRPHLRWEPPVLSVDYPCDRDLRLHGRGLRLIPSHFCWRRPIALADPELPPVLVYPVEHTAGWAPATTRACHPQALSALLGRTRARVLAALDAPATTGELARRLRVSAPSASEHVSALREAGLAHSRREGCCVVHALTPLGAALLHGELAPVKAP
;
A
#
# COMPACT_ATOMS: atom_id res chain seq x y z
N MET A 1 2.15 14.32 13.60
CA MET A 1 2.18 12.94 14.15
C MET A 1 0.80 12.60 14.72
N LEU A 2 0.19 11.50 14.30
CA LEU A 2 -1.06 11.00 14.89
C LEU A 2 -0.72 9.95 15.96
N ARG A 3 -1.27 10.10 17.17
CA ARG A 3 -1.16 9.14 18.27
C ARG A 3 -2.54 8.57 18.58
N ILE A 4 -2.67 7.26 18.43
CA ILE A 4 -3.92 6.54 18.72
C ILE A 4 -3.74 5.82 20.06
N HIS A 5 -4.56 6.19 21.04
CA HIS A 5 -4.53 5.67 22.40
C HIS A 5 -5.56 4.57 22.57
N PHE A 6 -5.10 3.39 23.00
CA PHE A 6 -5.92 2.20 23.22
C PHE A 6 -6.23 2.03 24.70
N ASP A 7 -7.43 1.55 25.01
CA ASP A 7 -7.74 0.85 26.25
C ASP A 7 -7.81 -0.67 26.01
N ASP A 8 -7.98 -1.45 27.09
CA ASP A 8 -8.02 -2.92 27.01
C ASP A 8 -9.17 -3.44 26.14
N ARG A 9 -10.30 -2.73 26.08
CA ARG A 9 -11.46 -3.12 25.26
C ARG A 9 -11.19 -2.84 23.78
N ASP A 10 -10.37 -1.84 23.47
CA ASP A 10 -9.99 -1.52 22.10
C ASP A 10 -9.13 -2.61 21.47
N ILE A 11 -8.20 -3.20 22.23
CA ILE A 11 -7.32 -4.28 21.76
C ILE A 11 -8.13 -5.48 21.26
N ALA A 12 -9.20 -5.85 21.97
CA ALA A 12 -10.11 -6.94 21.57
C ALA A 12 -10.96 -6.61 20.33
N ARG A 13 -11.03 -5.34 19.93
CA ARG A 13 -11.85 -4.83 18.81
C ARG A 13 -10.99 -4.35 17.64
N VAL A 14 -9.69 -4.64 17.63
CA VAL A 14 -8.83 -4.37 16.47
C VAL A 14 -9.20 -5.30 15.32
N GLN A 15 -9.41 -4.74 14.14
CA GLN A 15 -9.81 -5.49 12.95
C GLN A 15 -8.96 -5.06 11.76
N ILE A 16 -8.55 -6.02 10.93
CA ILE A 16 -8.00 -5.76 9.61
C ILE A 16 -9.11 -5.98 8.60
N ALA A 17 -9.36 -4.98 7.74
CA ALA A 17 -10.39 -5.07 6.73
C ALA A 17 -10.14 -6.23 5.75
N SER A 18 -11.22 -6.74 5.16
CA SER A 18 -11.18 -7.88 4.23
C SER A 18 -10.51 -7.55 2.89
N GLY A 19 -10.23 -6.29 2.61
CA GLY A 19 -9.51 -5.82 1.43
C GLY A 19 -9.48 -4.30 1.39
N PRO A 20 -9.01 -3.73 0.27
CA PRO A 20 -9.06 -2.29 0.04
C PRO A 20 -10.49 -1.78 0.02
N ASP A 21 -10.68 -0.57 0.55
CA ASP A 21 -11.97 0.10 0.53
C ASP A 21 -12.16 0.88 -0.78
N PRO A 22 -13.25 0.67 -1.53
CA PRO A 22 -13.39 1.23 -2.88
C PRO A 22 -13.49 2.76 -2.91
N LEU A 23 -14.04 3.41 -1.88
CA LEU A 23 -14.14 4.88 -1.86
C LEU A 23 -12.80 5.50 -1.46
N TRP A 24 -12.11 4.92 -0.47
CA TRP A 24 -10.74 5.32 -0.13
C TRP A 24 -9.80 5.15 -1.32
N GLU A 25 -9.80 3.99 -1.98
CA GLU A 25 -8.95 3.75 -3.17
C GLU A 25 -9.24 4.75 -4.30
N THR A 26 -10.51 5.11 -4.51
CA THR A 26 -10.89 6.08 -5.54
C THR A 26 -10.33 7.47 -5.25
N VAL A 27 -10.46 7.96 -4.01
CA VAL A 27 -9.90 9.25 -3.59
C VAL A 27 -8.37 9.24 -3.73
N LEU A 28 -7.72 8.23 -3.15
CA LEU A 28 -6.26 8.15 -3.12
C LEU A 28 -5.65 7.97 -4.51
N ALA A 29 -6.30 7.24 -5.40
CA ALA A 29 -5.94 7.17 -6.80
C ALA A 29 -5.98 8.55 -7.48
N LEU A 30 -7.06 9.30 -7.30
CA LEU A 30 -7.18 10.63 -7.90
C LEU A 30 -6.09 11.60 -7.41
N HIS A 31 -5.63 11.45 -6.16
CA HIS A 31 -4.48 12.22 -5.65
C HIS A 31 -3.21 11.95 -6.47
N HIS A 32 -2.98 10.72 -6.92
CA HIS A 32 -1.83 10.40 -7.79
C HIS A 32 -1.95 10.94 -9.21
N LEU A 33 -3.18 11.18 -9.70
CA LEU A 33 -3.41 11.77 -11.02
C LEU A 33 -3.27 13.29 -11.02
N THR A 34 -3.50 13.93 -9.87
CA THR A 34 -3.47 15.39 -9.71
C THR A 34 -2.21 15.93 -9.04
N ALA A 35 -1.37 15.06 -8.46
CA ALA A 35 -0.14 15.46 -7.78
C ALA A 35 0.85 16.20 -8.71
N PRO A 36 1.37 17.37 -8.30
CA PRO A 36 2.48 18.02 -8.97
C PRO A 36 3.74 17.13 -8.99
N GLY A 37 4.56 17.20 -10.04
CA GLY A 37 5.88 16.56 -10.05
C GLY A 37 5.94 15.12 -10.56
N GLY A 38 5.03 14.72 -11.46
CA GLY A 38 5.17 13.45 -12.20
C GLY A 38 4.74 12.20 -11.43
N GLY A 39 4.18 12.34 -10.22
CA GLY A 39 3.58 11.26 -9.42
C GLY A 39 4.58 10.26 -8.83
N VAL A 40 4.08 9.28 -8.08
CA VAL A 40 4.92 8.23 -7.50
C VAL A 40 5.32 7.21 -8.59
N PRO A 41 6.62 6.88 -8.77
CA PRO A 41 7.09 6.01 -9.85
C PRO A 41 6.40 4.64 -9.91
N VAL A 42 6.08 4.04 -8.75
CA VAL A 42 5.38 2.75 -8.65
C VAL A 42 4.03 2.76 -9.37
N PHE A 43 3.38 3.92 -9.47
CA PHE A 43 2.09 4.10 -10.12
C PHE A 43 2.21 4.62 -11.54
N ALA A 44 3.41 4.82 -12.11
CA ALA A 44 3.58 5.48 -13.41
C ALA A 44 2.80 4.81 -14.55
N ALA A 45 2.90 3.47 -14.68
CA ALA A 45 2.17 2.71 -15.70
C ALA A 45 0.66 2.78 -15.49
N TRP A 46 0.20 2.67 -14.24
CA TRP A 46 -1.21 2.83 -13.89
C TRP A 46 -1.71 4.25 -14.19
N ARG A 47 -0.93 5.30 -13.88
CA ARG A 47 -1.27 6.71 -14.14
C ARG A 47 -1.44 6.97 -15.63
N ALA A 48 -0.52 6.47 -16.46
CA ALA A 48 -0.61 6.61 -17.91
C ALA A 48 -1.91 5.99 -18.45
N ARG A 49 -2.23 4.75 -18.04
CA ARG A 49 -3.49 4.07 -18.40
C ARG A 49 -4.72 4.84 -17.90
N ALA A 50 -4.71 5.24 -16.62
CA ALA A 50 -5.82 5.93 -15.99
C ALA A 50 -6.13 7.28 -16.66
N LEU A 51 -5.10 8.06 -17.01
CA LEU A 51 -5.27 9.30 -17.75
C LEU A 51 -5.87 9.07 -19.14
N GLY A 52 -5.45 7.99 -19.83
CA GLY A 52 -6.06 7.56 -21.10
C GLY A 52 -7.54 7.25 -20.95
N GLU A 53 -7.91 6.40 -19.99
CA GLU A 53 -9.30 6.02 -19.72
C GLU A 53 -10.19 7.23 -19.35
N LEU A 54 -9.67 8.16 -18.55
CA LEU A 54 -10.41 9.38 -18.21
C LEU A 54 -10.64 10.27 -19.45
N ALA A 55 -9.68 10.34 -20.37
CA ALA A 55 -9.81 11.10 -21.60
C ALA A 55 -10.81 10.44 -22.57
N GLU A 56 -10.65 9.15 -22.84
CA GLU A 56 -11.50 8.39 -23.76
C GLU A 56 -12.97 8.38 -23.32
N ARG A 57 -13.21 8.24 -22.01
CA ARG A 57 -14.56 8.23 -21.43
C ARG A 57 -15.10 9.62 -21.06
N GLN A 58 -14.33 10.68 -21.35
CA GLN A 58 -14.70 12.07 -21.07
C GLN A 58 -15.01 12.35 -19.58
N LEU A 59 -14.29 11.67 -18.67
CA LEU A 59 -14.52 11.71 -17.22
C LEU A 59 -13.74 12.83 -16.50
N ALA A 60 -13.27 13.84 -17.24
CA ALA A 60 -12.55 14.97 -16.66
C ALA A 60 -13.40 15.77 -15.66
N ARG A 61 -14.69 15.99 -15.95
CA ARG A 61 -15.62 16.69 -15.03
C ARG A 61 -15.90 15.86 -13.76
N PRO A 62 -16.30 14.58 -13.85
CA PRO A 62 -16.41 13.70 -12.68
C PRO A 62 -15.16 13.69 -11.78
N ALA A 63 -13.96 13.54 -12.37
CA ALA A 63 -12.72 13.55 -11.60
C ALA A 63 -12.45 14.89 -10.92
N ARG A 64 -12.76 16.02 -11.57
CA ARG A 64 -12.65 17.37 -10.97
C ARG A 64 -13.66 17.57 -9.84
N LEU A 65 -14.86 17.02 -9.96
CA LEU A 65 -15.91 17.11 -8.93
C LEU A 65 -15.43 16.48 -7.62
N ILE A 66 -14.85 15.28 -7.70
CA ILE A 66 -14.31 14.58 -6.52
C ILE A 66 -13.10 15.33 -5.97
N ASN A 67 -12.12 15.70 -6.81
CA ASN A 67 -10.91 16.40 -6.37
C ASN A 67 -11.16 17.78 -5.73
N ALA A 68 -12.26 18.45 -6.11
CA ALA A 68 -12.64 19.72 -5.50
C ALA A 68 -13.02 19.57 -4.01
N LEU A 69 -13.53 18.41 -3.60
CA LEU A 69 -13.82 18.10 -2.20
C LEU A 69 -12.69 17.27 -1.54
N ALA A 70 -11.96 16.50 -2.33
CA ALA A 70 -10.88 15.64 -1.87
C ALA A 70 -9.53 15.99 -2.52
N PRO A 71 -8.94 17.16 -2.21
CA PRO A 71 -7.63 17.53 -2.73
C PRO A 71 -6.53 16.61 -2.19
N ALA A 72 -5.43 16.46 -2.93
CA ALA A 72 -4.28 15.63 -2.53
C ALA A 72 -3.54 16.16 -1.28
N ALA A 73 -3.75 17.43 -0.94
CA ALA A 73 -3.21 18.05 0.27
C ALA A 73 -4.32 18.78 1.02
N GLY A 74 -4.34 18.60 2.33
CA GLY A 74 -5.34 19.18 3.22
C GLY A 74 -6.39 18.17 3.68
N TYR A 75 -7.34 18.68 4.45
CA TYR A 75 -8.49 17.90 4.90
C TYR A 75 -9.47 17.68 3.75
N PHE A 76 -10.03 16.46 3.67
CA PHE A 76 -11.19 16.19 2.83
C PHE A 76 -12.33 15.60 3.67
N PRO A 77 -13.60 15.88 3.35
CA PRO A 77 -14.75 15.44 4.13
C PRO A 77 -14.85 13.93 4.31
N ASP A 78 -15.07 13.50 5.56
CA ASP A 78 -15.22 12.10 5.96
C ASP A 78 -16.48 11.44 5.36
N PHE A 79 -17.49 12.22 4.93
CA PHE A 79 -18.69 11.68 4.27
C PHE A 79 -18.40 11.10 2.88
N LEU A 80 -17.23 11.39 2.30
CA LEU A 80 -16.78 10.81 1.03
C LEU A 80 -16.31 9.36 1.18
N THR A 81 -15.98 8.93 2.39
CA THR A 81 -15.49 7.57 2.71
C THR A 81 -16.23 6.97 3.91
N PRO A 82 -17.58 6.86 3.84
CA PRO A 82 -18.43 6.41 4.95
C PRO A 82 -18.17 4.95 5.32
N ASP A 83 -18.30 4.58 6.61
CA ASP A 83 -18.05 3.20 7.08
C ASP A 83 -18.79 2.10 6.29
N ALA A 84 -19.98 2.41 5.78
CA ALA A 84 -20.79 1.52 4.94
C ALA A 84 -20.08 1.02 3.67
N SER A 85 -19.00 1.67 3.19
CA SER A 85 -18.19 1.18 2.07
C SER A 85 -17.46 -0.13 2.38
N ARG A 86 -17.40 -0.55 3.66
CA ARG A 86 -16.96 -1.89 4.05
C ARG A 86 -17.78 -3.01 3.39
N ASP A 87 -19.04 -2.71 3.05
CA ASP A 87 -19.96 -3.63 2.36
C ASP A 87 -19.94 -3.41 0.83
N GLY A 88 -18.95 -2.66 0.33
CA GLY A 88 -18.70 -2.41 -1.09
C GLY A 88 -19.13 -1.03 -1.59
N LEU A 89 -18.78 -0.76 -2.85
CA LEU A 89 -18.98 0.55 -3.48
C LEU A 89 -20.44 1.01 -3.43
N ALA A 90 -21.39 0.13 -3.76
CA ALA A 90 -22.81 0.48 -3.79
C ALA A 90 -23.36 0.91 -2.42
N ALA A 91 -22.94 0.22 -1.34
CA ALA A 91 -23.32 0.58 0.03
C ALA A 91 -22.71 1.92 0.45
N GLY A 92 -21.43 2.13 0.14
CA GLY A 92 -20.76 3.42 0.38
C GLY A 92 -21.41 4.59 -0.36
N LEU A 93 -21.76 4.43 -1.64
CA LEU A 93 -22.42 5.47 -2.44
C LEU A 93 -23.85 5.76 -1.97
N ARG A 94 -24.54 4.77 -1.40
CA ARG A 94 -25.85 5.01 -0.75
C ARG A 94 -25.67 5.85 0.51
N ALA A 95 -24.74 5.48 1.39
CA ALA A 95 -24.45 6.21 2.61
C ALA A 95 -23.97 7.65 2.34
N LEU A 96 -23.19 7.86 1.27
CA LEU A 96 -22.78 9.20 0.83
C LEU A 96 -24.00 10.07 0.51
N ARG A 97 -24.96 9.56 -0.27
CA ARG A 97 -26.20 10.28 -0.61
C ARG A 97 -27.09 10.54 0.60
N GLU A 98 -27.10 9.62 1.55
CA GLU A 98 -27.93 9.68 2.76
C GLU A 98 -27.25 10.45 3.91
N THR A 99 -26.10 11.09 3.66
CA THR A 99 -25.38 11.85 4.69
C THR A 99 -26.29 12.94 5.27
N PRO A 100 -26.49 12.98 6.60
CA PRO A 100 -27.32 14.00 7.23
C PRO A 100 -26.83 15.42 6.93
N ARG A 101 -27.76 16.35 6.69
CA ARG A 101 -27.45 17.77 6.37
C ARG A 101 -26.51 18.40 7.40
N THR A 102 -26.74 18.13 8.69
CA THR A 102 -25.90 18.65 9.78
C THR A 102 -24.43 18.26 9.63
N ARG A 103 -24.18 17.01 9.22
CA ARG A 103 -22.84 16.49 8.94
C ARG A 103 -22.25 17.12 7.67
N LEU A 104 -23.02 17.20 6.59
CA LEU A 104 -22.60 17.86 5.35
C LEU A 104 -22.17 19.31 5.59
N THR A 105 -22.99 20.10 6.29
CA THR A 105 -22.68 21.49 6.64
C THR A 105 -21.40 21.59 7.47
N ALA A 106 -21.25 20.76 8.50
CA ALA A 106 -20.10 20.79 9.40
C ALA A 106 -18.79 20.44 8.69
N GLU A 107 -18.80 19.35 7.92
CA GLU A 107 -17.61 18.87 7.21
C GLU A 107 -17.23 19.79 6.04
N LEU A 108 -18.18 20.33 5.28
CA LEU A 108 -17.88 21.28 4.20
C LEU A 108 -17.38 22.62 4.73
N ARG A 109 -17.89 23.10 5.86
CA ARG A 109 -17.34 24.28 6.54
C ARG A 109 -15.87 24.07 6.94
N ARG A 110 -15.53 22.87 7.44
CA ARG A 110 -14.16 22.49 7.78
C ARG A 110 -13.26 22.39 6.53
N ALA A 111 -13.76 21.84 5.42
CA ALA A 111 -13.02 21.81 4.16
C ALA A 111 -12.78 23.22 3.59
N GLY A 112 -13.78 24.10 3.71
CA GLY A 112 -13.70 25.49 3.31
C GLY A 112 -12.74 26.38 4.12
N SER A 113 -12.23 25.91 5.26
CA SER A 113 -11.33 26.72 6.10
C SER A 113 -9.90 26.79 5.55
N ALA A 114 -9.48 25.78 4.80
CA ALA A 114 -8.13 25.70 4.23
C ALA A 114 -8.07 26.11 2.76
N ALA A 115 -9.18 25.98 2.03
CA ALA A 115 -9.28 26.36 0.62
C ALA A 115 -10.70 26.79 0.26
N ARG A 116 -10.83 27.70 -0.71
CA ARG A 116 -12.15 28.12 -1.21
C ARG A 116 -12.81 26.96 -1.97
N LEU A 117 -13.95 26.49 -1.45
CA LEU A 117 -14.76 25.49 -2.14
C LEU A 117 -15.55 26.11 -3.32
N PRO A 118 -15.81 25.34 -4.39
CA PRO A 118 -16.69 25.79 -5.47
C PRO A 118 -18.13 26.01 -5.00
N ARG A 119 -18.87 26.96 -5.60
CA ARG A 119 -20.25 27.30 -5.20
C ARG A 119 -21.22 26.11 -5.15
N TRP A 120 -21.05 25.09 -6.00
CA TRP A 120 -21.92 23.92 -5.99
C TRP A 120 -21.88 23.14 -4.67
N THR A 121 -20.82 23.29 -3.87
CA THR A 121 -20.72 22.65 -2.54
C THR A 121 -21.67 23.28 -1.53
N GLU A 122 -22.16 24.51 -1.76
CA GLU A 122 -23.19 25.14 -0.92
C GLU A 122 -24.49 24.33 -0.99
N ALA A 123 -24.91 23.93 -2.20
CA ALA A 123 -26.08 23.07 -2.39
C ALA A 123 -25.91 21.67 -1.73
N VAL A 124 -24.68 21.15 -1.69
CA VAL A 124 -24.37 19.93 -0.93
C VAL A 124 -24.50 20.17 0.57
N ALA A 125 -23.98 21.29 1.09
CA ALA A 125 -24.09 21.64 2.50
C ALA A 125 -25.55 21.78 2.96
N GLU A 126 -26.43 22.22 2.06
CA GLU A 126 -27.87 22.30 2.26
C GLU A 126 -28.60 20.95 2.19
N GLY A 127 -27.90 19.87 1.79
CA GLY A 127 -28.46 18.53 1.67
C GLY A 127 -29.28 18.32 0.39
N SER A 128 -29.02 19.11 -0.67
CA SER A 128 -29.69 18.93 -1.96
C SER A 128 -29.33 17.57 -2.57
N ARG A 129 -30.36 16.81 -3.00
CA ARG A 129 -30.17 15.46 -3.56
C ARG A 129 -29.38 15.46 -4.87
N GLN A 130 -29.69 16.37 -5.79
CA GLN A 130 -29.06 16.40 -7.11
C GLN A 130 -27.52 16.44 -7.06
N PRO A 131 -26.84 17.37 -6.35
CA PRO A 131 -25.38 17.39 -6.33
C PRO A 131 -24.77 16.19 -5.58
N LEU A 132 -25.48 15.61 -4.60
CA LEU A 132 -25.07 14.35 -3.95
C LEU A 132 -25.16 13.16 -4.92
N ASP A 133 -26.20 13.11 -5.75
CA ASP A 133 -26.36 12.10 -6.79
C ASP A 133 -25.29 12.24 -7.89
N GLU A 134 -25.00 13.47 -8.33
CA GLU A 134 -23.92 13.77 -9.26
C GLU A 134 -22.55 13.35 -8.69
N LEU A 135 -22.30 13.63 -7.41
CA LEU A 135 -21.07 13.21 -6.72
C LEU A 135 -20.96 11.69 -6.62
N ALA A 136 -22.03 11.01 -6.24
CA ALA A 136 -22.05 9.55 -6.16
C ALA A 136 -21.87 8.89 -7.53
N ALA A 137 -22.49 9.45 -8.58
CA ALA A 137 -22.28 9.02 -9.96
C ALA A 137 -20.82 9.21 -10.39
N ALA A 138 -20.22 10.36 -10.06
CA ALA A 138 -18.82 10.63 -10.36
C ALA A 138 -17.89 9.59 -9.71
N PHE A 139 -18.10 9.25 -8.45
CA PHE A 139 -17.34 8.18 -7.78
C PHE A 139 -17.50 6.84 -8.51
N GLN A 140 -18.72 6.48 -8.88
CA GLN A 140 -18.99 5.22 -9.57
C GLN A 140 -18.29 5.14 -10.93
N GLU A 141 -18.34 6.21 -11.72
CA GLU A 141 -17.72 6.28 -13.04
C GLU A 141 -16.20 6.27 -12.96
N VAL A 142 -15.62 7.08 -12.08
CA VAL A 142 -14.16 7.14 -11.88
C VAL A 142 -13.64 5.81 -11.34
N HIS A 143 -14.30 5.23 -10.34
CA HIS A 143 -13.91 3.91 -9.83
C HIS A 143 -13.93 2.86 -10.95
N ARG A 144 -15.01 2.82 -11.75
CA ARG A 144 -15.13 1.86 -12.86
C ARG A 144 -14.04 2.03 -13.92
N ALA A 145 -13.65 3.26 -14.25
CA ALA A 145 -12.65 3.52 -15.28
C ALA A 145 -11.21 3.30 -14.78
N VAL A 146 -10.91 3.77 -13.57
CA VAL A 146 -9.53 3.91 -13.10
C VAL A 146 -9.11 2.78 -12.16
N ILE A 147 -10.04 2.30 -11.33
CA ILE A 147 -9.79 1.34 -10.24
C ILE A 147 -10.12 -0.08 -10.67
N ALA A 148 -11.34 -0.31 -11.17
CA ALA A 148 -11.85 -1.64 -11.49
C ALA A 148 -10.93 -2.48 -12.41
N PRO A 149 -10.29 -1.93 -13.47
CA PRO A 149 -9.42 -2.73 -14.34
C PRO A 149 -8.17 -3.29 -13.65
N GLY A 150 -7.72 -2.65 -12.56
CA GLY A 150 -6.57 -3.07 -11.75
C GLY A 150 -6.95 -3.70 -10.41
N TRP A 151 -8.24 -3.86 -10.12
CA TRP A 151 -8.71 -4.24 -8.78
C TRP A 151 -8.18 -5.60 -8.34
N THR A 152 -8.07 -6.57 -9.25
CA THR A 152 -7.48 -7.89 -8.95
C THR A 152 -6.06 -7.77 -8.42
N GLN A 153 -5.25 -6.86 -8.97
CA GLN A 153 -3.88 -6.62 -8.49
C GLN A 153 -3.86 -5.89 -7.14
N ALA A 154 -4.73 -4.90 -6.95
CA ALA A 154 -4.87 -4.19 -5.69
C ALA A 154 -5.30 -5.15 -4.56
N ALA A 155 -6.32 -5.97 -4.82
CA ALA A 155 -6.80 -7.02 -3.92
C ALA A 155 -5.70 -8.04 -3.60
N ALA A 156 -5.00 -8.57 -4.61
CA ALA A 156 -3.89 -9.51 -4.38
C ALA A 156 -2.73 -8.90 -3.56
N THR A 157 -2.51 -7.59 -3.65
CA THR A 157 -1.50 -6.90 -2.84
C THR A 157 -1.96 -6.77 -1.39
N ALA A 158 -3.22 -6.39 -1.16
CA ALA A 158 -3.82 -6.35 0.17
C ALA A 158 -3.92 -7.75 0.81
N ASP A 159 -4.21 -8.79 0.04
CA ASP A 159 -4.27 -10.17 0.51
C ASP A 159 -2.92 -10.67 1.00
N ARG A 160 -1.84 -10.33 0.28
CA ARG A 160 -0.46 -10.64 0.71
C ARG A 160 -0.09 -9.91 2.00
N ASP A 161 -0.39 -8.62 2.10
CA ASP A 161 -0.17 -7.84 3.32
C ASP A 161 -0.94 -8.46 4.49
N ARG A 162 -2.24 -8.68 4.33
CA ARG A 162 -3.11 -9.29 5.35
C ARG A 162 -2.60 -10.66 5.78
N ALA A 163 -2.17 -11.51 4.85
CA ALA A 163 -1.60 -12.81 5.20
C ALA A 163 -0.37 -12.68 6.11
N ALA A 164 0.46 -11.65 5.92
CA ALA A 164 1.58 -11.35 6.82
C ALA A 164 1.08 -10.90 8.21
N ARG A 165 0.08 -10.01 8.27
CA ARG A 165 -0.51 -9.54 9.53
C ARG A 165 -1.19 -10.67 10.31
N THR A 166 -1.94 -11.53 9.63
CA THR A 166 -2.58 -12.71 10.23
C THR A 166 -1.55 -13.68 10.78
N ARG A 167 -0.43 -13.91 10.07
CA ARG A 167 0.66 -14.72 10.63
C ARG A 167 1.21 -14.09 11.90
N ALA A 168 1.47 -12.79 11.94
CA ALA A 168 1.94 -12.12 13.15
C ALA A 168 0.95 -12.25 14.31
N LEU A 169 -0.35 -12.09 14.04
CA LEU A 169 -1.43 -12.31 15.00
C LEU A 169 -1.43 -13.74 15.58
N CYS A 170 -1.29 -14.75 14.73
CA CYS A 170 -1.25 -16.15 15.19
C CYS A 170 -0.03 -16.47 16.06
N HIS A 171 1.11 -15.80 15.84
CA HIS A 171 2.35 -16.08 16.58
C HIS A 171 2.46 -15.33 17.90
N GLY A 172 1.93 -14.10 17.99
CA GLY A 172 2.14 -13.24 19.16
C GLY A 172 0.96 -12.32 19.50
N GLY A 173 -0.24 -12.67 19.04
CA GLY A 173 -1.45 -11.91 19.34
C GLY A 173 -1.48 -10.52 18.68
N VAL A 174 -2.36 -9.66 19.20
CA VAL A 174 -2.57 -8.30 18.68
C VAL A 174 -1.30 -7.46 18.79
N ASP A 175 -0.50 -7.66 19.85
CA ASP A 175 0.75 -6.94 20.05
C ASP A 175 1.75 -7.20 18.90
N ALA A 176 2.03 -8.46 18.58
CA ALA A 176 2.90 -8.82 17.45
C ALA A 176 2.32 -8.36 16.10
N MET A 177 1.00 -8.42 15.95
CA MET A 177 0.31 -7.93 14.75
C MET A 177 0.53 -6.42 14.58
N LEU A 178 0.34 -5.61 15.62
CA LEU A 178 0.55 -4.15 15.56
C LEU A 178 2.03 -3.80 15.34
N HIS A 179 2.96 -4.54 15.96
CA HIS A 179 4.39 -4.41 15.71
C HIS A 179 4.79 -4.70 14.24
N SER A 180 4.04 -5.57 13.56
CA SER A 180 4.37 -5.94 12.18
C SER A 180 4.26 -4.78 11.19
N PHE A 181 3.47 -3.74 11.48
CA PHE A 181 3.21 -2.61 10.57
C PHE A 181 4.36 -1.58 10.48
N ARG A 182 5.49 -1.84 11.14
CA ARG A 182 6.71 -1.05 10.96
C ARG A 182 7.17 -1.07 9.49
N PRO A 183 7.78 0.01 8.98
CA PRO A 183 8.09 1.25 9.69
C PRO A 183 6.93 2.27 9.74
N HIS A 184 5.82 2.02 9.03
CA HIS A 184 4.74 2.98 8.83
C HIS A 184 3.95 3.29 10.10
N LEU A 185 3.78 2.28 10.96
CA LEU A 185 3.14 2.41 12.27
C LEU A 185 4.16 2.02 13.33
N ARG A 186 4.23 2.81 14.41
CA ARG A 186 5.05 2.53 15.59
C ARG A 186 4.15 2.21 16.75
N TRP A 187 4.07 0.92 17.08
CA TRP A 187 3.37 0.45 18.26
C TRP A 187 4.31 0.49 19.46
N GLU A 188 3.92 1.27 20.46
CA GLU A 188 4.55 1.40 21.77
C GLU A 188 3.40 1.36 22.78
N PRO A 189 2.98 0.16 23.23
CA PRO A 189 1.76 0.00 24.01
C PRO A 189 1.63 1.02 25.15
N PRO A 190 0.46 1.66 25.35
CA PRO A 190 -0.80 1.46 24.63
C PRO A 190 -1.01 2.42 23.43
N VAL A 191 0.05 3.00 22.87
CA VAL A 191 -0.02 4.05 21.85
C VAL A 191 0.49 3.57 20.50
N LEU A 192 -0.34 3.75 19.47
CA LEU A 192 0.05 3.55 18.07
C LEU A 192 0.35 4.92 17.45
N SER A 193 1.61 5.15 17.10
CA SER A 193 2.08 6.40 16.50
C SER A 193 2.25 6.26 14.99
N VAL A 194 1.84 7.30 14.27
CA VAL A 194 1.80 7.32 12.80
C VAL A 194 2.25 8.68 12.27
N ASP A 195 3.12 8.65 11.25
CA ASP A 195 3.50 9.86 10.51
C ASP A 195 2.26 10.48 9.85
N TYR A 196 1.86 11.65 10.34
CA TYR A 196 0.62 12.32 9.96
C TYR A 196 0.87 13.82 9.76
N PRO A 197 0.17 14.49 8.80
CA PRO A 197 0.43 15.89 8.45
C PRO A 197 0.30 16.90 9.60
N CYS A 198 -0.50 16.58 10.61
CA CYS A 198 -0.64 17.39 11.82
C CYS A 198 -0.42 16.54 13.08
N ASP A 199 -0.15 17.21 14.20
CA ASP A 199 -0.16 16.57 15.51
C ASP A 199 -1.59 16.39 16.01
N ARG A 200 -1.94 15.15 16.36
CA ARG A 200 -3.30 14.79 16.78
C ARG A 200 -3.26 13.58 17.72
N ASP A 201 -4.12 13.61 18.73
CA ASP A 201 -4.41 12.47 19.59
C ASP A 201 -5.83 11.96 19.32
N LEU A 202 -5.95 10.64 19.13
CA LEU A 202 -7.22 9.94 18.98
C LEU A 202 -7.34 8.93 20.12
N ARG A 203 -8.40 9.04 20.93
CA ARG A 203 -8.73 8.06 21.97
C ARG A 203 -9.86 7.17 21.47
N LEU A 204 -9.64 5.86 21.49
CA LEU A 204 -10.57 4.90 20.90
C LEU A 204 -11.79 4.64 21.80
N HIS A 205 -11.64 4.72 23.12
CA HIS A 205 -12.76 4.64 24.09
C HIS A 205 -13.59 3.36 23.95
N GLY A 206 -12.94 2.21 23.79
CA GLY A 206 -13.57 0.90 23.64
C GLY A 206 -14.24 0.66 22.29
N ARG A 207 -14.08 1.56 21.30
CA ARG A 207 -14.61 1.39 19.93
C ARG A 207 -13.75 0.46 19.07
N GLY A 208 -12.48 0.26 19.44
CA GLY A 208 -11.51 -0.46 18.62
C GLY A 208 -10.99 0.35 17.43
N LEU A 209 -10.13 -0.28 16.63
CA LEU A 209 -9.53 0.32 15.43
C LEU A 209 -9.65 -0.62 14.24
N ARG A 210 -10.21 -0.11 13.12
CA ARG A 210 -10.22 -0.83 11.84
C ARG A 210 -9.05 -0.38 10.96
N LEU A 211 -8.13 -1.31 10.68
CA LEU A 211 -6.98 -1.14 9.80
C LEU A 211 -7.38 -1.51 8.37
N ILE A 212 -7.28 -0.57 7.43
CA ILE A 212 -7.68 -0.77 6.04
C ILE A 212 -6.42 -0.78 5.16
N PRO A 213 -6.02 -1.93 4.58
CA PRO A 213 -4.92 -1.96 3.62
C PRO A 213 -5.31 -1.16 2.38
N SER A 214 -4.42 -0.30 1.90
CA SER A 214 -4.68 0.48 0.69
C SER A 214 -3.55 0.40 -0.32
N HIS A 215 -3.93 0.20 -1.58
CA HIS A 215 -3.02 0.15 -2.72
C HIS A 215 -2.59 1.54 -3.18
N PHE A 216 -3.47 2.54 -3.16
CA PHE A 216 -3.09 3.90 -3.53
C PHE A 216 -2.64 4.78 -2.34
N CYS A 217 -2.79 4.31 -1.09
CA CYS A 217 -2.13 4.94 0.05
C CYS A 217 -0.61 4.77 -0.08
N TRP A 218 0.14 5.87 -0.01
CA TRP A 218 1.59 5.85 -0.20
C TRP A 218 2.33 6.56 0.93
N ARG A 219 3.28 5.86 1.56
CA ARG A 219 4.16 6.29 2.67
C ARG A 219 3.48 6.72 3.97
N ARG A 220 2.37 7.44 3.93
CA ARG A 220 1.71 8.02 5.12
C ARG A 220 0.30 7.47 5.25
N PRO A 221 -0.02 6.75 6.34
CA PRO A 221 -1.38 6.34 6.62
C PRO A 221 -2.32 7.52 6.82
N ILE A 222 -3.61 7.29 6.62
CA ILE A 222 -4.66 8.31 6.68
C ILE A 222 -5.80 7.81 7.59
N ALA A 223 -6.39 8.71 8.36
CA ALA A 223 -7.49 8.43 9.27
C ALA A 223 -8.60 9.47 9.07
N LEU A 224 -9.81 9.15 9.52
CA LEU A 224 -10.94 10.08 9.52
C LEU A 224 -10.65 11.31 10.39
N ALA A 225 -11.13 12.46 9.97
CA ALA A 225 -10.88 13.73 10.63
C ALA A 225 -11.78 13.96 11.84
N ASP A 226 -12.99 13.39 11.84
CA ASP A 226 -13.92 13.35 12.96
C ASP A 226 -13.52 12.22 13.94
N PRO A 227 -13.15 12.54 15.18
CA PRO A 227 -12.78 11.53 16.18
C PRO A 227 -13.97 10.73 16.72
N GLU A 228 -15.22 11.13 16.47
CA GLU A 228 -16.43 10.45 16.96
C GLU A 228 -16.90 9.33 16.03
N LEU A 229 -16.50 9.37 14.75
CA LEU A 229 -16.77 8.29 13.80
C LEU A 229 -16.06 6.98 14.21
N PRO A 230 -16.55 5.80 13.76
CA PRO A 230 -15.86 4.53 13.95
C PRO A 230 -14.38 4.65 13.54
N PRO A 231 -13.42 4.43 14.46
CA PRO A 231 -12.02 4.69 14.17
C PRO A 231 -11.47 3.79 13.06
N VAL A 232 -10.96 4.41 12.01
CA VAL A 232 -10.28 3.73 10.90
C VAL A 232 -8.89 4.31 10.68
N LEU A 233 -7.96 3.45 10.28
CA LEU A 233 -6.64 3.83 9.81
C LEU A 233 -6.35 3.11 8.50
N VAL A 234 -6.33 3.87 7.42
CA VAL A 234 -5.95 3.42 6.07
C VAL A 234 -4.44 3.46 5.97
N TYR A 235 -3.81 2.34 5.63
CA TYR A 235 -2.35 2.23 5.63
C TYR A 235 -1.82 1.74 4.28
N PRO A 236 -0.59 2.14 3.89
CA PRO A 236 0.00 1.70 2.63
C PRO A 236 0.32 0.21 2.70
N VAL A 237 -0.14 -0.55 1.71
CA VAL A 237 0.38 -1.91 1.49
C VAL A 237 1.80 -1.83 0.93
N GLU A 238 2.60 -2.85 1.21
CA GLU A 238 3.90 -2.96 0.56
C GLU A 238 3.72 -3.29 -0.93
N HIS A 239 4.09 -2.35 -1.78
CA HIS A 239 4.29 -2.63 -3.19
C HIS A 239 5.63 -3.34 -3.33
N THR A 240 5.60 -4.65 -3.55
CA THR A 240 6.77 -5.38 -4.06
C THR A 240 7.32 -4.62 -5.26
N ALA A 241 8.65 -4.54 -5.40
CA ALA A 241 9.34 -3.67 -6.35
C ALA A 241 9.22 -4.14 -7.82
N GLY A 242 8.06 -4.68 -8.21
CA GLY A 242 7.68 -4.99 -9.58
C GLY A 242 7.41 -3.78 -10.47
N TRP A 243 7.84 -2.56 -10.07
CA TRP A 243 7.79 -1.34 -10.89
C TRP A 243 8.86 -1.32 -11.99
N ALA A 244 9.85 -2.21 -11.89
CA ALA A 244 10.70 -2.56 -13.01
C ALA A 244 9.81 -3.23 -14.08
N PRO A 245 9.63 -2.65 -15.29
CA PRO A 245 8.88 -3.30 -16.35
C PRO A 245 9.40 -4.73 -16.56
N ALA A 246 8.57 -5.67 -17.04
CA ALA A 246 9.00 -7.06 -17.25
C ALA A 246 10.28 -7.18 -18.10
N THR A 247 10.63 -6.15 -18.88
CA THR A 247 11.89 -5.99 -19.61
C THR A 247 13.14 -5.80 -18.71
N THR A 248 13.01 -5.27 -17.49
CA THR A 248 14.14 -5.10 -16.55
C THR A 248 14.44 -6.35 -15.71
N ARG A 249 13.49 -7.26 -15.51
CA ARG A 249 13.79 -8.60 -14.96
C ARG A 249 14.71 -9.39 -15.90
N ALA A 250 14.61 -9.15 -17.21
CA ALA A 250 15.53 -9.72 -18.19
C ALA A 250 16.92 -9.05 -18.20
N CYS A 251 17.04 -7.78 -17.76
CA CYS A 251 18.31 -7.02 -17.74
C CYS A 251 19.09 -7.07 -16.41
N HIS A 252 18.49 -7.53 -15.30
CA HIS A 252 19.16 -7.64 -14.00
C HIS A 252 20.48 -8.45 -14.05
N PRO A 253 20.57 -9.57 -14.78
CA PRO A 253 21.82 -10.32 -14.92
C PRO A 253 22.93 -9.51 -15.59
N GLN A 254 22.60 -8.61 -16.51
CA GLN A 254 23.58 -7.78 -17.24
C GLN A 254 24.08 -6.60 -16.41
N ALA A 255 23.20 -5.95 -15.65
CA ALA A 255 23.58 -4.91 -14.68
C ALA A 255 24.44 -5.50 -13.54
N LEU A 256 24.05 -6.65 -12.99
CA LEU A 256 24.86 -7.38 -12.00
C LEU A 256 26.17 -7.88 -12.60
N SER A 257 26.22 -8.21 -13.90
CA SER A 257 27.45 -8.58 -14.59
C SER A 257 28.45 -7.42 -14.65
N ALA A 258 27.99 -6.17 -14.72
CA ALA A 258 28.86 -4.99 -14.68
C ALA A 258 29.43 -4.76 -13.27
N LEU A 259 28.66 -5.08 -12.22
CA LEU A 259 29.06 -4.87 -10.81
C LEU A 259 29.92 -6.02 -10.25
N LEU A 260 29.50 -7.27 -10.49
CA LEU A 260 30.10 -8.48 -9.89
C LEU A 260 30.99 -9.25 -10.87
N GLY A 261 30.92 -8.91 -12.16
CA GLY A 261 31.46 -9.73 -13.25
C GLY A 261 30.47 -10.78 -13.74
N ARG A 262 30.53 -11.08 -15.04
CA ARG A 262 29.61 -12.00 -15.76
C ARG A 262 29.39 -13.33 -15.05
N THR A 263 30.47 -14.00 -14.63
CA THR A 263 30.37 -15.35 -14.07
C THR A 263 29.77 -15.35 -12.67
N ARG A 264 30.11 -14.37 -11.82
CA ARG A 264 29.54 -14.24 -10.46
C ARG A 264 28.06 -13.87 -10.49
N ALA A 265 27.65 -12.99 -11.40
CA ALA A 265 26.24 -12.67 -11.61
C ALA A 265 25.42 -13.90 -12.04
N ARG A 266 25.98 -14.74 -12.92
CA ARG A 266 25.35 -16.01 -13.34
C ARG A 266 25.27 -17.03 -12.20
N VAL A 267 26.29 -17.11 -11.34
CA VAL A 267 26.27 -17.99 -10.15
C VAL A 267 25.23 -17.51 -9.14
N LEU A 268 25.15 -16.20 -8.89
CA LEU A 268 24.14 -15.59 -8.01
C LEU A 268 22.72 -15.91 -8.51
N ALA A 269 22.45 -15.74 -9.81
CA ALA A 269 21.16 -16.07 -10.40
C ALA A 269 20.84 -17.57 -10.37
N ALA A 270 21.84 -18.44 -10.57
CA ALA A 270 21.63 -19.89 -10.51
C ALA A 270 21.33 -20.42 -9.09
N LEU A 271 21.66 -19.63 -8.07
CA LEU A 271 21.39 -19.90 -6.65
C LEU A 271 20.03 -19.39 -6.17
N ASP A 272 19.21 -18.80 -7.05
CA ASP A 272 17.81 -18.47 -6.76
C ASP A 272 17.00 -19.71 -6.33
N ALA A 273 17.48 -20.89 -6.73
CA ALA A 273 17.13 -22.17 -6.11
C ALA A 273 18.40 -22.80 -5.48
N PRO A 274 18.32 -23.37 -4.26
CA PRO A 274 19.45 -24.05 -3.64
C PRO A 274 20.06 -25.12 -4.57
N ALA A 275 21.39 -25.18 -4.61
CA ALA A 275 22.11 -26.08 -5.52
C ALA A 275 23.47 -26.50 -4.96
N THR A 276 23.90 -27.70 -5.31
CA THR A 276 25.26 -28.19 -5.05
C THR A 276 26.27 -27.59 -6.03
N THR A 277 27.56 -27.59 -5.68
CA THR A 277 28.64 -27.14 -6.58
C THR A 277 28.61 -27.84 -7.94
N GLY A 278 28.33 -29.15 -7.96
CA GLY A 278 28.24 -29.95 -9.18
C GLY A 278 27.03 -29.59 -10.06
N GLU A 279 25.90 -29.24 -9.45
CA GLU A 279 24.72 -28.76 -10.18
C GLU A 279 24.95 -27.38 -10.78
N LEU A 280 25.63 -26.48 -10.05
CA LEU A 280 26.01 -25.15 -10.55
C LEU A 280 26.98 -25.24 -11.73
N ALA A 281 28.01 -26.08 -11.61
CA ALA A 281 28.97 -26.34 -12.70
C ALA A 281 28.26 -26.79 -13.98
N ARG A 282 27.29 -27.73 -13.84
CA ARG A 282 26.49 -28.25 -14.95
C ARG A 282 25.57 -27.18 -15.56
N ARG A 283 24.82 -26.45 -14.73
CA ARG A 283 23.88 -25.39 -15.15
C ARG A 283 24.60 -24.25 -15.88
N LEU A 284 25.80 -23.91 -15.43
CA LEU A 284 26.54 -22.75 -15.93
C LEU A 284 27.58 -23.09 -17.00
N ARG A 285 27.81 -24.38 -17.27
CA ARG A 285 28.84 -24.90 -18.18
C ARG A 285 30.25 -24.41 -17.81
N VAL A 286 30.58 -24.51 -16.53
CA VAL A 286 31.91 -24.19 -15.97
C VAL A 286 32.45 -25.38 -15.20
N SER A 287 33.75 -25.37 -14.86
CA SER A 287 34.35 -26.44 -14.05
C SER A 287 33.86 -26.38 -12.60
N ALA A 288 33.84 -27.53 -11.91
CA ALA A 288 33.49 -27.58 -10.49
C ALA A 288 34.40 -26.71 -9.59
N PRO A 289 35.73 -26.65 -9.82
CA PRO A 289 36.60 -25.71 -9.11
C PRO A 289 36.20 -24.24 -9.33
N SER A 290 35.89 -23.84 -10.57
CA SER A 290 35.47 -22.47 -10.89
C SER A 290 34.11 -22.12 -10.27
N ALA A 291 33.16 -23.06 -10.25
CA ALA A 291 31.90 -22.87 -9.54
C ALA A 291 32.12 -22.71 -8.03
N SER A 292 33.00 -23.53 -7.44
CA SER A 292 33.35 -23.47 -6.01
C SER A 292 34.02 -22.14 -5.63
N GLU A 293 34.90 -21.63 -6.48
CA GLU A 293 35.59 -20.35 -6.29
C GLU A 293 34.58 -19.18 -6.28
N HIS A 294 33.68 -19.13 -7.27
CA HIS A 294 32.67 -18.08 -7.34
C HIS A 294 31.65 -18.13 -6.20
N VAL A 295 31.23 -19.33 -5.78
CA VAL A 295 30.36 -19.49 -4.60
C VAL A 295 31.09 -19.08 -3.32
N SER A 296 32.38 -19.36 -3.21
CA SER A 296 33.18 -18.93 -2.06
C SER A 296 33.27 -17.41 -1.98
N ALA A 297 33.53 -16.73 -3.10
CA ALA A 297 33.53 -15.26 -3.16
C ALA A 297 32.16 -14.64 -2.82
N LEU A 298 31.05 -15.24 -3.29
CA LEU A 298 29.70 -14.80 -2.92
C LEU A 298 29.41 -15.02 -1.43
N ARG A 299 29.94 -16.10 -0.85
CA ARG A 299 29.82 -16.39 0.58
C ARG A 299 30.63 -15.43 1.45
N GLU A 300 31.86 -15.11 1.05
CA GLU A 300 32.70 -14.10 1.71
C GLU A 300 32.06 -12.70 1.67
N ALA A 301 31.36 -12.38 0.59
CA ALA A 301 30.56 -11.15 0.48
C ALA A 301 29.21 -11.21 1.22
N GLY A 302 28.90 -12.32 1.92
CA GLY A 302 27.64 -12.50 2.64
C GLY A 302 26.39 -12.67 1.75
N LEU A 303 26.56 -12.95 0.46
CA LEU A 303 25.48 -13.11 -0.53
C LEU A 303 24.98 -14.56 -0.64
N ALA A 304 25.81 -15.53 -0.26
CA ALA A 304 25.46 -16.94 -0.25
C ALA A 304 25.88 -17.59 1.07
N HIS A 305 25.20 -18.67 1.43
CA HIS A 305 25.61 -19.55 2.52
C HIS A 305 25.64 -20.99 2.04
N SER A 306 26.40 -21.81 2.76
CA SER A 306 26.59 -23.22 2.44
C SER A 306 26.17 -24.06 3.63
N ARG A 307 25.37 -25.10 3.40
CA ARG A 307 25.00 -26.09 4.40
C ARG A 307 25.36 -27.47 3.88
N ARG A 308 25.87 -28.32 4.76
CA ARG A 308 26.09 -29.73 4.43
C ARG A 308 24.80 -30.51 4.64
N GLU A 309 24.34 -31.18 3.59
CA GLU A 309 23.18 -32.07 3.62
C GLU A 309 23.63 -33.47 3.20
N GLY A 310 23.80 -34.35 4.18
CA GLY A 310 24.36 -35.69 3.98
C GLY A 310 25.77 -35.65 3.36
N CYS A 311 25.93 -36.27 2.19
CA CYS A 311 27.20 -36.39 1.48
C CYS A 311 27.54 -35.18 0.59
N CYS A 312 26.65 -34.18 0.47
CA CYS A 312 26.84 -33.03 -0.40
C CYS A 312 26.75 -31.70 0.36
N VAL A 313 27.32 -30.65 -0.24
CA VAL A 313 27.19 -29.27 0.23
C VAL A 313 26.21 -28.56 -0.69
N VAL A 314 25.14 -28.03 -0.11
CA VAL A 314 24.13 -27.23 -0.78
C VAL A 314 24.41 -25.76 -0.50
N HIS A 315 24.39 -24.96 -1.55
CA HIS A 315 24.56 -23.52 -1.49
C HIS A 315 23.21 -22.86 -1.74
N ALA A 316 22.92 -21.79 -0.99
CA ALA A 316 21.71 -21.00 -1.14
C ALA A 316 21.99 -19.53 -0.91
N LEU A 317 21.17 -18.65 -1.49
CA LEU A 317 21.27 -17.22 -1.25
C LEU A 317 20.97 -16.88 0.22
N THR A 318 21.68 -15.89 0.74
CA THR A 318 21.28 -15.22 1.98
C THR A 318 20.15 -14.22 1.67
N PRO A 319 19.48 -13.64 2.67
CA PRO A 319 18.55 -12.54 2.44
C PRO A 319 19.18 -11.35 1.69
N LEU A 320 20.47 -11.07 1.94
CA LEU A 320 21.22 -10.04 1.21
C LEU A 320 21.46 -10.44 -0.25
N GLY A 321 21.80 -11.70 -0.52
CA GLY A 321 21.96 -12.23 -1.89
C GLY A 321 20.66 -12.23 -2.69
N ALA A 322 19.55 -12.63 -2.07
CA ALA A 322 18.23 -12.56 -2.67
C ALA A 322 17.82 -11.10 -2.94
N ALA A 323 18.09 -10.20 -1.99
CA ALA A 323 17.83 -8.78 -2.16
C ALA A 323 18.63 -8.15 -3.30
N LEU A 324 19.89 -8.53 -3.43
CA LEU A 324 20.75 -8.05 -4.51
C LEU A 324 20.32 -8.61 -5.87
N LEU A 325 19.90 -9.87 -5.93
CA LEU A 325 19.42 -10.51 -7.15
C LEU A 325 18.10 -9.89 -7.64
N HIS A 326 17.16 -9.68 -6.71
CA HIS A 326 15.79 -9.27 -7.00
C HIS A 326 15.56 -7.75 -6.90
N GLY A 327 16.51 -6.99 -6.37
CA GLY A 327 16.40 -5.56 -6.15
C GLY A 327 15.50 -5.17 -4.97
N GLU A 328 15.30 -6.07 -4.01
CA GLU A 328 14.33 -5.93 -2.90
C GLU A 328 15.00 -6.23 -1.55
N LEU A 329 15.20 -5.24 -0.68
CA LEU A 329 15.72 -5.51 0.68
C LEU A 329 14.69 -6.28 1.50
N ALA A 330 15.07 -7.47 2.00
CA ALA A 330 14.25 -8.20 2.96
C ALA A 330 14.08 -7.36 4.25
N PRO A 331 12.91 -7.40 4.90
CA PRO A 331 12.72 -6.67 6.15
C PRO A 331 13.70 -7.17 7.20
N VAL A 332 14.54 -6.26 7.71
CA VAL A 332 15.52 -6.55 8.76
C VAL A 332 14.76 -6.93 10.03
N LYS A 333 14.88 -8.18 10.47
CA LYS A 333 14.55 -8.53 11.86
C LYS A 333 15.62 -7.88 12.75
N ALA A 334 15.25 -6.81 13.44
CA ALA A 334 16.08 -6.26 14.50
C ALA A 334 16.08 -7.23 15.71
N PRO A 335 17.20 -7.30 16.47
CA PRO A 335 17.38 -8.22 17.59
C PRO A 335 16.42 -7.99 18.76
#